data_AF-A0A4Q4D1D9-F1
#
_entry.id   AF-A0A4Q4D1D9-F1
#
_cell.length_a   1.000
_cell.length_b   1.000
_cell.length_c   1.000
_cell.angle_alpha   90.00
_cell.angle_beta   90.00
_cell.angle_gamma   90.00
#
_symmetry.space_group_name_H-M   'P 1'
#
loop_
_entity.id
_entity.type
_entity.pdbx_description
1 polymer ?
#
loop_
_entity_poly.entity_id
_entity_poly.type
_entity_poly.pdbx_seq_one_letter_code
_entity_poly.pdbx_strand_id
1 'polypeptide(L)'
;MRAPRPVRGALLRANPLALMSIGFFSLVGGLFVTRLEIGLVAAAAYLVVVAVVAPSWRYPLLCLLFSGVAALTITYSTWRGNGQDLDRAIVQGVRIVVIAWPGSVAIGYL
;
A
#
# COMPACT_ATOMS: atom_id res chain seq x y z
N MET A 1 -31.21 23.61 1.71
CA MET A 1 -31.07 22.17 2.08
C MET A 1 -29.86 21.61 1.35
N ARG A 2 -28.79 21.21 2.06
CA ARG A 2 -27.64 20.52 1.43
C ARG A 2 -28.05 19.07 1.16
N ALA A 3 -28.02 18.65 -0.09
CA ALA A 3 -28.24 17.26 -0.45
C ALA A 3 -27.28 16.34 0.34
N PRO A 4 -27.74 15.18 0.84
CA PRO A 4 -26.86 14.22 1.49
C PRO A 4 -25.79 13.79 0.49
N ARG A 5 -24.52 14.06 0.79
CA ARG A 5 -23.41 13.56 -0.02
C ARG A 5 -23.47 12.03 0.05
N PRO A 6 -23.42 11.32 -1.10
CA PRO A 6 -23.33 9.87 -1.06
C PRO A 6 -22.11 9.50 -0.23
N VAL A 7 -22.31 8.65 0.78
CA VAL A 7 -21.22 8.07 1.57
C VAL A 7 -20.43 7.16 0.62
N ARG A 8 -19.49 7.75 -0.13
CA ARG A 8 -18.41 7.00 -0.78
C ARG A 8 -17.63 6.35 0.34
N GLY A 9 -17.32 5.06 0.23
CA GLY A 9 -16.55 4.35 1.25
C GLY A 9 -17.04 2.94 1.48
N ALA A 10 -16.82 2.04 0.52
CA ALA A 10 -17.08 0.62 0.75
C ALA A 10 -16.21 0.06 1.89
N LEU A 11 -15.04 0.66 2.16
CA LEU A 11 -14.22 0.36 3.35
C LEU A 11 -14.96 0.61 4.68
N LEU A 12 -15.77 1.67 4.77
CA LEU A 12 -16.54 2.01 5.98
C LEU A 12 -17.70 1.05 6.25
N ARG A 13 -18.07 0.23 5.26
CA ARG A 13 -19.16 -0.76 5.35
C ARG A 13 -18.63 -2.19 5.41
N ALA A 14 -17.33 -2.37 5.25
CA ALA A 14 -16.70 -3.69 5.28
C ALA A 14 -16.65 -4.19 6.73
N ASN A 15 -16.84 -5.50 6.91
CA ASN A 15 -16.63 -6.14 8.22
C ASN A 15 -15.12 -6.05 8.59
N PRO A 16 -14.77 -5.87 9.87
CA PRO A 16 -13.39 -5.86 10.34
C PRO A 16 -12.53 -7.04 9.86
N LEU A 17 -13.11 -8.25 9.73
CA LEU A 17 -12.40 -9.41 9.19
C LEU A 17 -11.99 -9.21 7.71
N ALA A 18 -12.85 -8.57 6.92
CA ALA A 18 -12.54 -8.25 5.53
C ALA A 18 -11.41 -7.21 5.45
N LEU A 19 -11.42 -6.19 6.33
CA LEU A 19 -10.34 -5.20 6.39
C LEU A 19 -9.00 -5.81 6.82
N MET A 20 -9.01 -6.72 7.81
CA MET A 20 -7.80 -7.44 8.21
C MET A 20 -7.26 -8.35 7.10
N SER A 21 -8.14 -8.96 6.31
CA SER A 21 -7.73 -9.81 5.19
C SER A 21 -6.91 -9.03 4.14
N ILE A 22 -7.19 -7.74 3.94
CA ILE A 22 -6.41 -6.89 3.02
C ILE A 22 -4.94 -6.83 3.46
N GLY A 23 -4.68 -6.60 4.74
CA GLY A 23 -3.32 -6.60 5.29
C GLY A 23 -2.64 -7.95 5.13
N PHE A 24 -3.35 -9.04 5.43
CA PHE A 24 -2.82 -10.40 5.29
C PHE A 24 -2.47 -10.75 3.83
N PHE A 25 -3.39 -10.53 2.90
CA PHE A 25 -3.14 -10.80 1.49
C PHE A 25 -2.09 -9.87 0.88
N SER A 26 -1.97 -8.65 1.39
CA SER A 26 -0.90 -7.73 1.01
C SER A 26 0.49 -8.27 1.39
N LEU A 27 0.63 -8.86 2.57
CA LEU A 27 1.86 -9.54 3.00
C LEU A 27 2.19 -10.72 2.09
N VAL A 28 1.20 -11.57 1.78
CA VAL A 28 1.37 -12.72 0.87
C VAL A 28 1.74 -12.25 -0.54
N GLY A 29 1.03 -11.26 -1.08
CA GLY A 29 1.30 -10.67 -2.39
C GLY A 29 2.70 -10.08 -2.49
N GLY A 30 3.19 -9.49 -1.40
CA GLY A 30 4.57 -9.01 -1.29
C GLY A 30 5.62 -10.07 -1.55
N LEU A 31 5.37 -11.36 -1.28
CA LEU A 31 6.31 -12.45 -1.58
C LEU A 31 6.56 -12.62 -3.08
N PHE A 32 5.59 -12.25 -3.92
CA PHE A 32 5.67 -12.38 -5.37
C PHE A 32 6.32 -11.17 -6.05
N VAL A 33 6.58 -10.08 -5.32
CA VAL A 33 7.31 -8.91 -5.83
C VAL A 33 8.80 -9.21 -5.91
N THR A 34 9.16 -9.90 -7.00
CA THR A 34 10.54 -10.30 -7.31
C THR A 34 11.20 -9.40 -8.36
N ARG A 35 10.39 -8.65 -9.11
CA ARG A 35 10.81 -7.74 -10.17
C ARG A 35 10.12 -6.39 -10.00
N LEU A 36 10.75 -5.35 -10.53
CA LEU A 36 10.24 -3.99 -10.46
C LEU A 36 8.87 -3.86 -11.14
N GLU A 37 8.72 -4.45 -12.32
CA GLU A 37 7.47 -4.47 -13.10
C GLU A 37 6.29 -5.02 -12.28
N ILE A 38 6.49 -6.15 -11.60
CA ILE A 38 5.47 -6.79 -10.76
C ILE A 38 5.10 -5.87 -9.59
N GLY A 39 6.10 -5.26 -8.95
CA GLY A 39 5.87 -4.32 -7.85
C GLY A 39 5.09 -3.08 -8.28
N LEU A 40 5.42 -2.51 -9.44
CA LEU A 40 4.72 -1.35 -9.99
C LEU A 40 3.27 -1.67 -10.39
N VAL A 41 3.05 -2.82 -11.03
CA VAL A 41 1.69 -3.28 -11.38
C VAL A 41 0.86 -3.52 -10.12
N ALA A 42 1.42 -4.14 -9.09
CA ALA A 42 0.73 -4.35 -7.81
C ALA A 42 0.39 -3.01 -7.12
N ALA A 43 1.34 -2.08 -7.05
CA ALA A 43 1.12 -0.76 -6.48
C ALA A 43 0.05 0.03 -7.25
N ALA A 44 0.08 -0.02 -8.59
CA ALA A 44 -0.93 0.61 -9.44
C ALA A 44 -2.32 0.00 -9.24
N ALA A 45 -2.41 -1.34 -9.16
CA ALA A 45 -3.67 -2.02 -8.87
C ALA A 45 -4.24 -1.60 -7.51
N TYR A 46 -3.41 -1.52 -6.47
CA TYR A 46 -3.84 -1.01 -5.17
C TYR A 46 -4.29 0.45 -5.22
N LEU A 47 -3.59 1.30 -5.98
CA LEU A 47 -3.96 2.69 -6.16
C LEU A 47 -5.34 2.82 -6.82
N VAL A 48 -5.64 1.99 -7.83
CA VAL A 48 -6.96 1.93 -8.47
C VAL A 48 -8.02 1.48 -7.47
N VAL A 49 -7.76 0.45 -6.68
CA VAL A 49 -8.70 -0.01 -5.64
C VAL A 49 -8.97 1.07 -4.61
N VAL A 50 -7.94 1.72 -4.09
CA VAL A 50 -8.08 2.84 -3.14
C VAL A 50 -8.89 3.99 -3.77
N ALA A 51 -8.63 4.33 -5.03
CA ALA A 51 -9.35 5.38 -5.73
C ALA A 51 -10.87 5.13 -5.83
N VAL A 52 -11.26 3.85 -5.97
CA VAL A 52 -12.67 3.43 -6.12
C VAL A 52 -13.35 3.26 -4.76
N VAL A 53 -12.65 2.68 -3.79
CA VAL A 53 -13.25 2.16 -2.55
C VAL A 53 -13.09 3.15 -1.39
N ALA A 54 -12.05 3.99 -1.38
CA ALA A 54 -11.78 4.88 -0.26
C ALA A 54 -12.73 6.10 -0.23
N PRO A 55 -13.21 6.49 0.98
CA PRO A 55 -14.09 7.65 1.15
C PRO A 55 -13.36 8.98 0.88
N SER A 56 -12.04 9.02 1.09
CA SER A 56 -11.21 10.22 0.94
C SER A 56 -9.76 9.86 0.62
N TRP A 57 -9.03 10.80 0.01
CA TRP A 57 -7.61 10.63 -0.34
C TRP A 57 -6.64 11.04 0.75
N ARG A 58 -7.06 11.87 1.71
CA ARG A 58 -6.16 12.42 2.75
C ARG A 58 -5.50 11.31 3.57
N TYR A 59 -6.30 10.35 4.01
CA TYR A 59 -5.82 9.26 4.85
C TYR A 59 -4.94 8.28 4.05
N PRO A 60 -5.34 7.76 2.87
CA PRO A 60 -4.46 6.92 2.06
C PRO A 60 -3.14 7.57 1.65
N LEU A 61 -3.13 8.88 1.37
CA LEU A 61 -1.90 9.61 1.07
C LEU A 61 -0.97 9.72 2.28
N LEU A 62 -1.53 9.89 3.49
CA LEU A 62 -0.74 9.88 4.72
C LEU A 62 -0.12 8.50 4.96
N CYS A 63 -0.88 7.42 4.76
CA CYS A 63 -0.35 6.05 4.81
C CYS A 63 0.72 5.82 3.73
N LEU A 64 0.53 6.37 2.54
CA LEU A 64 1.52 6.30 1.46
C LEU A 64 2.81 7.03 1.83
N LEU A 65 2.71 8.18 2.50
CA LEU A 65 3.87 8.93 2.97
C LEU A 65 4.69 8.11 3.97
N PHE A 66 4.05 7.54 5.01
CA PHE A 66 4.75 6.73 6.01
C PHE A 66 5.35 5.45 5.43
N SER A 67 4.60 4.75 4.57
CA SER A 67 5.12 3.57 3.87
C SER A 67 6.25 3.93 2.89
N GLY A 68 6.19 5.12 2.27
CA GLY A 68 7.25 5.67 1.42
C GLY A 68 8.54 5.95 2.20
N VAL A 69 8.45 6.52 3.41
CA VAL A 69 9.60 6.70 4.29
C VAL A 69 10.23 5.36 4.63
N ALA A 70 9.43 4.36 5.04
CA ALA A 70 9.91 3.02 5.32
C ALA A 70 10.57 2.37 4.08
N ALA A 71 9.96 2.51 2.90
CA ALA A 71 10.49 2.01 1.65
C ALA A 71 11.84 2.65 1.29
N LEU A 72 12.00 3.96 1.47
CA LEU A 72 13.27 4.66 1.24
C LEU A 72 14.35 4.18 2.21
N THR A 73 14.02 4.02 3.49
CA THR A 73 14.96 3.48 4.49
C THR A 73 15.44 2.07 4.11
N ILE A 74 14.51 1.18 3.72
CA ILE A 74 14.85 -0.18 3.30
C ILE A 74 15.64 -0.18 1.99
N THR A 75 15.28 0.66 1.03
CA THR A 75 16.03 0.83 -0.23
C THR A 75 17.48 1.22 0.06
N TYR A 76 17.68 2.25 0.90
CA TYR A 76 19.01 2.72 1.26
C TYR A 76 19.82 1.65 1.99
N SER A 77 19.24 0.98 2.99
CA SER A 77 19.91 -0.10 3.72
C SER A 77 20.26 -1.28 2.82
N THR A 78 19.36 -1.64 1.89
CA THR A 78 19.58 -2.73 0.94
C THR A 78 20.67 -2.37 -0.07
N TRP A 79 20.64 -1.15 -0.60
CA TRP A 79 21.67 -0.64 -1.51
C TRP A 79 23.04 -0.65 -0.85
N ARG A 80 23.15 -0.10 0.37
CA ARG A 80 24.41 -0.06 1.11
C ARG A 80 24.90 -1.45 1.54
N GLY A 81 23.99 -2.36 1.87
CA GLY A 81 24.30 -3.72 2.33
C GLY A 81 24.65 -4.71 1.22
N ASN A 82 24.13 -4.55 0.00
CA ASN A 82 24.28 -5.50 -1.11
C ASN A 82 25.27 -5.03 -2.19
N GLY A 83 26.36 -4.36 -1.80
CA GLY A 83 27.38 -3.93 -2.76
C GLY A 83 26.89 -2.91 -3.79
N GLN A 84 25.94 -2.05 -3.39
CA GLN A 84 25.40 -0.97 -4.21
C GLN A 84 24.59 -1.41 -5.44
N ASP A 85 24.05 -2.63 -5.44
CA ASP A 85 23.07 -3.10 -6.43
C ASP A 85 21.76 -2.30 -6.31
N LEU A 86 21.59 -1.36 -7.23
CA LEU A 86 20.46 -0.42 -7.23
C LEU A 86 19.14 -1.11 -7.59
N ASP A 87 19.15 -2.04 -8.54
CA ASP A 87 17.95 -2.71 -9.01
C ASP A 87 17.32 -3.54 -7.90
N ARG A 88 18.14 -4.33 -7.19
CA ARG A 88 17.65 -5.11 -6.04
C ARG A 88 17.14 -4.21 -4.92
N ALA A 89 17.85 -3.11 -4.65
CA ALA A 89 17.45 -2.17 -3.61
C ALA A 89 16.08 -1.54 -3.89
N ILE A 90 15.84 -1.10 -5.13
CA ILE A 90 14.55 -0.51 -5.53
C ILE A 90 13.45 -1.55 -5.45
N VAL A 91 13.67 -2.79 -5.90
CA VAL A 91 12.67 -3.87 -5.80
C VAL A 91 12.25 -4.10 -4.35
N GLN A 92 13.19 -4.13 -3.41
CA GLN A 92 12.85 -4.25 -1.98
C GLN A 92 12.09 -3.03 -1.47
N GLY A 93 12.46 -1.82 -1.87
CA GLY A 93 11.71 -0.60 -1.55
C GLY A 93 10.26 -0.65 -2.01
N VAL A 94 10.04 -0.98 -3.29
CA VAL A 94 8.69 -1.11 -3.86
C VAL A 94 7.89 -2.20 -3.14
N ARG A 95 8.52 -3.33 -2.83
CA ARG A 95 7.90 -4.41 -2.06
C ARG A 95 7.38 -3.94 -0.70
N ILE A 96 8.10 -3.05 -0.01
CA ILE A 96 7.63 -2.46 1.25
C ILE A 96 6.36 -1.63 1.05
N VAL A 97 6.29 -0.81 0.00
CA VAL A 97 5.07 -0.05 -0.32
C VAL A 97 3.91 -0.99 -0.59
N VAL A 98 4.13 -2.01 -1.43
CA VAL A 98 3.11 -3.01 -1.80
C VAL A 98 2.57 -3.72 -0.56
N ILE A 99 3.43 -4.08 0.40
CA ILE A 99 3.03 -4.79 1.62
C ILE A 99 2.34 -3.86 2.62
N ALA A 100 2.97 -2.72 2.93
CA ALA A 100 2.60 -1.90 4.06
C ALA A 100 1.42 -0.96 3.75
N TRP A 101 1.35 -0.44 2.53
CA TRP A 101 0.36 0.60 2.20
C TRP A 101 -1.08 0.10 2.26
N PRO A 102 -1.48 -1.02 1.59
CA PRO A 102 -2.87 -1.48 1.59
C PRO A 102 -3.39 -1.84 2.98
N GLY A 103 -2.57 -2.52 3.78
CA GLY A 103 -2.90 -2.87 5.16
C GLY A 103 -3.08 -1.64 6.04
N SER A 104 -2.18 -0.65 5.91
CA SER A 104 -2.28 0.61 6.65
C SER A 104 -3.55 1.39 6.29
N VAL A 105 -3.93 1.40 5.02
CA VAL A 105 -5.17 2.04 4.56
C VAL A 105 -6.40 1.31 5.13
N ALA A 106 -6.43 -0.02 5.09
CA ALA A 106 -7.57 -0.80 5.57
C ALA A 106 -7.76 -0.67 7.09
N ILE A 107 -6.67 -0.70 7.87
CA ILE A 107 -6.70 -0.61 9.33
C ILE A 107 -7.30 0.70 9.82
N GLY A 108 -7.08 1.82 9.11
CA GLY A 108 -7.67 3.11 9.50
C GLY A 108 -9.18 3.20 9.41
N TYR A 109 -9.83 2.17 8.85
CA TYR A 109 -11.28 2.08 8.73
C TYR A 109 -11.89 0.92 9.55
N LEU A 110 -11.09 0.26 10.38
CA LEU A 110 -11.57 -0.59 11.48
C LEU A 110 -12.21 0.26 12.58
#